data_AF-A0A7S3YJZ2-F1
#
_entry.id   AF-A0A7S3YJZ2-F1
#
_cell.length_a   1.000
_cell.length_b   1.000
_cell.length_c   1.000
_cell.angle_alpha   90.00
_cell.angle_beta   90.00
_cell.angle_gamma   90.00
#
_symmetry.space_group_name_H-M   'P 1'
#
loop_
_entity.id
_entity.type
_entity.pdbx_description
1 polymer ?
#
loop_
_entity_poly.entity_id
_entity_poly.type
_entity_poly.pdbx_seq_one_letter_code
_entity_poly.pdbx_strand_id
1 'polypeptide(L)'
;GGFKSQRVTDPLRPEYTVNGMAVGDDPVKTRPKALPKGKNEPFYSLVTEDIEGARPGWRPPAEVFPPLSARRHWRNTNFVGDIDGAAPDTVAHAVRTERVVNPLNPAYVGLDGEVLENPQTPLYRAPGVAEGRALAAA
;
A
#
# COMPACT_ATOMS: atom_id res chain seq x y z
N GLY A 1 67.04 16.41 10.26
CA GLY A 1 66.73 15.08 10.83
C GLY A 1 65.24 14.99 11.05
N GLY A 2 64.55 14.11 10.34
CA GLY A 2 63.09 13.99 10.39
C GLY A 2 62.60 13.12 11.55
N PHE A 3 61.35 13.35 11.98
CA PHE A 3 60.66 12.56 13.01
C PHE A 3 60.55 11.10 12.56
N LYS A 4 61.21 10.19 13.29
CA LYS A 4 61.08 8.73 13.11
C LYS A 4 60.22 8.19 14.23
N SER A 5 59.01 7.77 13.88
CA SER A 5 58.11 7.07 14.78
C SER A 5 58.57 5.61 14.96
N GLN A 6 58.64 5.11 16.20
CA GLN A 6 58.86 3.69 16.51
C GLN A 6 57.55 2.88 16.59
N ARG A 7 56.40 3.47 16.24
CA ARG A 7 55.10 2.78 16.34
C ARG A 7 55.03 1.68 15.28
N VAL A 8 55.19 0.43 15.73
CA VAL A 8 54.86 -0.78 14.97
C VAL A 8 53.54 -1.28 15.50
N THR A 9 52.43 -0.68 15.07
CA THR A 9 51.09 -1.22 15.32
C THR A 9 50.73 -2.13 14.14
N ASP A 10 50.53 -3.43 14.41
CA ASP A 10 49.93 -4.34 13.43
C ASP A 10 48.55 -3.77 13.05
N PRO A 11 48.34 -3.35 11.79
CA PRO A 11 47.08 -2.73 11.38
C PRO A 11 45.89 -3.70 11.51
N LEU A 12 46.15 -5.02 11.52
CA LEU A 12 45.11 -6.03 11.72
C LEU A 12 44.81 -6.30 13.20
N ARG A 13 45.67 -5.82 14.10
CA ARG A 13 45.53 -5.96 15.56
C ARG A 13 46.07 -4.70 16.26
N PRO A 14 45.38 -3.55 16.15
CA PRO A 14 45.91 -2.30 16.67
C PRO A 14 45.81 -2.27 18.20
N GLU A 15 46.95 -2.00 18.84
CA GLU A 15 47.03 -1.74 20.28
C GLU A 15 47.42 -0.27 20.52
N TYR A 16 46.62 0.42 21.33
CA TYR A 16 46.83 1.83 21.66
C TYR A 16 47.05 2.01 23.15
N THR A 17 47.92 2.93 23.53
CA THR A 17 48.03 3.40 24.91
C THR A 17 47.38 4.76 25.03
N VAL A 18 46.28 4.85 25.79
CA VAL A 18 45.57 6.11 26.04
C VAL A 18 45.59 6.37 27.54
N ASN A 19 46.19 7.48 27.96
CA ASN A 19 46.30 7.89 29.37
C ASN A 19 46.91 6.80 30.30
N GLY A 20 47.91 6.07 29.81
CA GLY A 20 48.58 4.99 30.56
C GLY A 20 47.84 3.64 30.57
N MET A 21 46.67 3.54 29.92
CA MET A 21 45.91 2.30 29.77
C MET A 21 46.06 1.74 28.35
N ALA A 22 46.32 0.44 28.24
CA ALA A 22 46.32 -0.26 26.97
C ALA A 22 44.89 -0.56 26.54
N VAL A 23 44.51 -0.08 25.36
CA VAL A 23 43.22 -0.29 24.70
C VAL A 23 43.49 -1.03 23.40
N GLY A 24 42.96 -2.23 23.28
CA GLY A 24 43.10 -3.09 22.11
C GLY A 24 41.80 -3.82 21.80
N ASP A 25 41.74 -4.42 20.62
CA ASP A 25 40.60 -5.21 20.16
C ASP A 25 40.48 -6.54 20.94
N ASP A 26 39.25 -6.96 21.29
CA ASP A 26 38.99 -8.24 21.98
C ASP A 26 38.84 -9.36 20.94
N PRO A 27 39.87 -10.21 20.74
CA PRO A 27 39.89 -11.18 19.65
C PRO A 27 38.83 -12.27 19.80
N VAL A 28 38.17 -12.40 20.96
CA VAL A 28 37.11 -13.40 21.17
C VAL A 28 35.75 -12.87 20.73
N LYS A 29 35.51 -11.55 20.86
CA LYS A 29 34.17 -10.96 20.64
C LYS A 29 34.03 -10.22 19.32
N THR A 30 35.10 -9.62 18.81
CA THR A 30 35.05 -8.80 17.59
C THR A 30 35.37 -9.59 16.32
N ARG A 31 36.04 -10.74 16.46
CA ARG A 31 36.35 -11.61 15.32
C ARG A 31 35.10 -12.35 14.85
N PRO A 32 34.90 -12.49 13.52
CA PRO A 32 33.86 -13.36 12.99
C PRO A 32 33.98 -14.77 13.55
N LYS A 33 32.83 -15.40 13.83
CA LYS A 33 32.79 -16.79 14.30
C LYS A 33 33.53 -17.69 13.31
N ALA A 34 34.27 -18.67 13.82
CA ALA A 34 34.91 -19.67 12.99
C ALA A 34 33.87 -20.42 12.14
N LEU A 35 34.30 -20.87 10.96
CA LEU A 35 33.47 -21.72 10.12
C LEU A 35 33.00 -22.94 10.93
N PRO A 36 31.74 -23.36 10.75
CA PRO A 36 31.24 -24.57 11.38
C PRO A 36 32.11 -25.76 10.95
N LYS A 37 32.32 -26.71 11.86
CA LYS A 37 33.04 -27.95 11.56
C LYS A 37 32.32 -28.66 10.41
N GLY A 38 33.09 -29.11 9.41
CA GLY A 38 32.54 -29.95 8.35
C GLY A 38 31.90 -31.20 8.95
N LYS A 39 30.67 -31.50 8.54
CA LYS A 39 30.01 -32.76 8.94
C LYS A 39 30.59 -33.90 8.11
N ASN A 40 31.03 -34.96 8.78
CA ASN A 40 31.46 -36.20 8.12
C ASN A 40 30.25 -37.13 7.93
N GLU A 41 29.23 -36.61 7.26
CA GLU A 41 27.99 -37.32 6.94
C GLU A 41 27.98 -37.60 5.43
N PRO A 42 27.31 -38.67 4.97
CA PRO A 42 27.11 -38.88 3.54
C PRO A 42 26.43 -37.65 2.95
N PHE A 43 26.98 -37.13 1.85
CA PHE A 43 26.29 -36.11 1.07
C PHE A 43 25.12 -36.79 0.36
N TYR A 44 23.93 -36.71 0.94
CA TYR A 44 22.70 -37.05 0.23
C TYR A 44 22.47 -35.93 -0.79
N SER A 45 22.84 -36.19 -2.04
CA SER A 45 22.54 -35.29 -3.13
C SER A 45 21.02 -35.14 -3.19
N LEU A 46 20.53 -33.93 -2.95
CA LEU A 46 19.14 -33.55 -3.15
C LEU A 46 18.86 -33.53 -4.66
N VAL A 47 18.86 -34.70 -5.29
CA VAL A 47 18.53 -34.87 -6.69
C VAL A 47 17.03 -35.04 -6.76
N THR A 48 16.37 -34.23 -7.58
CA THR A 48 14.91 -34.27 -7.75
C THR A 48 14.49 -35.17 -8.92
N GLU A 49 15.39 -36.04 -9.38
CA GLU A 49 15.17 -36.91 -10.53
C GLU A 49 14.17 -38.02 -10.22
N ASP A 50 14.14 -38.54 -9.01
CA ASP A 50 13.22 -39.59 -8.57
C ASP A 50 11.83 -39.07 -8.18
N ILE A 51 11.67 -37.75 -8.03
CA ILE A 51 10.40 -37.12 -7.68
C ILE A 51 9.64 -36.78 -8.97
N GLU A 52 8.50 -37.45 -9.19
CA GLU A 52 7.58 -37.10 -10.26
C GLU A 52 7.12 -35.64 -10.12
N GLY A 53 7.19 -34.86 -11.20
CA GLY A 53 6.85 -33.43 -11.17
C GLY A 53 8.00 -32.47 -10.85
N ALA A 54 9.11 -32.94 -10.28
CA ALA A 54 10.22 -32.08 -9.85
C ALA A 54 11.37 -31.95 -10.86
N ARG A 55 11.20 -32.52 -12.07
CA ARG A 55 12.19 -32.43 -13.16
C ARG A 55 11.96 -31.16 -13.99
N PRO A 56 13.03 -30.47 -14.42
CA PRO A 56 12.92 -29.35 -15.36
C PRO A 56 12.19 -29.75 -16.63
N GLY A 57 11.13 -29.02 -16.99
CA GLY A 57 10.33 -29.29 -18.18
C GLY A 57 9.32 -30.43 -18.06
N TRP A 58 9.16 -31.03 -16.87
CA TRP A 58 8.07 -31.97 -16.63
C TRP A 58 6.72 -31.29 -16.91
N ARG A 59 5.85 -31.98 -17.63
CA ARG A 59 4.47 -31.58 -17.89
C ARG A 59 3.58 -32.73 -17.46
N PRO A 60 2.45 -32.45 -16.77
CA PRO A 60 1.50 -33.50 -16.43
C PRO A 60 0.98 -34.20 -17.71
N PRO A 61 0.56 -35.47 -17.60
CA PRO A 61 -0.02 -36.21 -18.72
C PRO A 61 -1.20 -35.46 -19.35
N ALA A 62 -1.39 -35.66 -20.66
CA ALA A 62 -2.41 -34.95 -21.44
C ALA A 62 -3.84 -35.25 -20.95
N GLU A 63 -4.05 -36.36 -20.24
CA GLU A 63 -5.32 -36.70 -19.60
C GLU A 63 -5.68 -35.71 -18.48
N VAL A 64 -4.68 -35.24 -17.73
CA VAL A 64 -4.85 -34.28 -16.63
C VAL A 64 -4.79 -32.84 -17.14
N PHE A 65 -3.89 -32.57 -18.09
CA PHE A 65 -3.71 -31.24 -18.67
C PHE A 65 -3.73 -31.33 -20.19
N PRO A 66 -4.92 -31.27 -20.82
CA PRO A 66 -5.03 -31.40 -22.26
C PRO A 66 -4.24 -30.30 -22.96
N PRO A 67 -3.59 -30.62 -24.10
CA PRO A 67 -2.87 -29.63 -24.88
C PRO A 67 -3.81 -28.51 -25.30
N LEU A 68 -3.26 -27.31 -25.52
CA LEU A 68 -4.05 -26.12 -25.91
C LEU A 68 -4.99 -26.40 -27.10
N SER A 69 -4.58 -27.24 -28.05
CA SER A 69 -5.36 -27.67 -29.21
C SER A 69 -6.60 -28.50 -28.88
N ALA A 70 -6.61 -29.21 -27.73
CA ALA A 70 -7.73 -30.03 -27.27
C ALA A 70 -8.68 -29.26 -26.33
N ARG A 71 -8.39 -27.99 -26.02
CA ARG A 71 -9.27 -27.16 -25.21
C ARG A 71 -10.52 -26.77 -26.01
N ARG A 72 -11.69 -27.23 -25.54
CA ARG A 72 -13.00 -26.94 -26.18
C ARG A 72 -13.33 -25.44 -26.27
N HIS A 73 -12.79 -24.64 -25.35
CA HIS A 73 -13.03 -23.19 -25.31
C HIS A 73 -11.73 -22.44 -25.11
N TRP A 74 -11.43 -21.53 -26.03
CA TRP A 74 -10.44 -20.49 -25.81
C TRP A 74 -11.10 -19.35 -25.05
N ARG A 75 -11.02 -19.38 -23.71
CA ARG A 75 -11.45 -18.25 -22.88
C ARG A 75 -10.22 -17.44 -22.52
N ASN A 76 -10.25 -16.15 -22.86
CA ASN A 76 -9.36 -15.21 -22.20
C ASN A 76 -9.91 -15.00 -20.78
N THR A 77 -9.32 -15.67 -19.79
CA THR A 77 -9.76 -15.60 -18.39
C THR A 77 -9.73 -14.19 -17.82
N ASN A 78 -8.90 -13.32 -18.39
CA ASN A 78 -8.74 -11.93 -17.96
C ASN A 78 -9.32 -10.97 -19.02
N PHE A 79 -10.39 -11.36 -19.69
CA PHE A 79 -11.14 -10.42 -20.51
C PHE A 79 -11.86 -9.44 -19.59
N VAL A 80 -11.55 -8.15 -19.72
CA VAL A 80 -12.15 -7.05 -18.95
C VAL A 80 -13.17 -6.26 -19.78
N GLY A 81 -13.35 -6.61 -21.05
CA GLY A 81 -14.25 -5.90 -21.96
C GLY A 81 -15.74 -6.24 -21.79
N ASP A 82 -16.06 -7.27 -21.01
CA ASP A 82 -17.42 -7.66 -20.61
C ASP A 82 -17.84 -7.04 -19.27
N ILE A 83 -16.97 -6.26 -18.63
CA ILE A 83 -17.23 -5.57 -17.37
C ILE A 83 -17.23 -4.06 -17.63
N ASP A 84 -18.40 -3.44 -17.54
CA ASP A 84 -18.54 -1.99 -17.64
C ASP A 84 -17.69 -1.28 -16.57
N GLY A 85 -16.84 -0.34 -16.99
CA GLY A 85 -15.95 0.40 -16.09
C GLY A 85 -14.58 -0.26 -15.81
N ALA A 86 -14.33 -1.48 -16.30
CA ALA A 86 -13.05 -2.19 -16.10
C ALA A 86 -12.02 -1.94 -17.21
N ALA A 87 -12.43 -1.33 -18.33
CA ALA A 87 -11.54 -0.99 -19.43
C ALA A 87 -10.75 0.32 -19.14
N PRO A 88 -9.58 0.52 -19.76
CA PRO A 88 -8.86 1.79 -19.70
C PRO A 88 -9.79 2.96 -20.05
N ASP A 89 -9.68 4.05 -19.31
CA ASP A 89 -10.46 5.29 -19.51
C ASP A 89 -11.99 5.19 -19.31
N THR A 90 -12.50 4.08 -18.76
CA THR A 90 -13.96 3.91 -18.47
C THR A 90 -14.35 4.22 -17.03
N VAL A 91 -13.40 4.52 -16.15
CA VAL A 91 -13.65 4.81 -14.74
C VAL A 91 -14.35 6.17 -14.58
N ALA A 92 -15.56 6.17 -14.02
CA ALA A 92 -16.25 7.39 -13.62
C ALA A 92 -15.78 7.86 -12.23
N HIS A 93 -14.95 8.91 -12.18
CA HIS A 93 -14.40 9.44 -10.92
C HIS A 93 -15.39 10.24 -10.07
N ALA A 94 -16.54 10.62 -10.62
CA ALA A 94 -17.56 11.39 -9.93
C ALA A 94 -18.94 11.15 -10.58
N VAL A 95 -19.99 11.45 -9.83
CA VAL A 95 -21.35 11.54 -10.38
C VAL A 95 -21.38 12.63 -11.43
N ARG A 96 -21.71 12.27 -12.68
CA ARG A 96 -22.00 13.24 -13.75
C ARG A 96 -23.50 13.46 -13.80
N THR A 97 -23.92 14.71 -13.64
CA THR A 97 -25.33 15.11 -13.73
C THR A 97 -25.59 15.85 -15.04
N GLU A 98 -26.69 15.57 -15.70
CA GLU A 98 -27.17 16.33 -16.89
C GLU A 98 -27.99 17.57 -16.50
N ARG A 99 -27.97 17.97 -15.22
CA ARG A 99 -28.75 19.11 -14.72
C ARG A 99 -28.25 20.40 -15.36
N VAL A 100 -29.04 20.96 -16.25
CA VAL A 100 -28.85 22.31 -16.80
C VAL A 100 -29.76 23.26 -16.05
N VAL A 101 -29.24 23.88 -14.99
CA VAL A 101 -29.96 24.93 -14.25
C VAL A 101 -29.15 26.20 -14.32
N ASN A 102 -29.78 27.32 -14.67
CA ASN A 102 -29.14 28.62 -14.64
C ASN A 102 -28.78 28.98 -13.19
N PRO A 103 -27.49 29.13 -12.83
CA PRO A 103 -27.10 29.41 -11.46
C PRO A 103 -27.60 30.77 -10.95
N LEU A 104 -27.89 31.72 -11.86
CA LEU A 104 -28.44 33.03 -11.53
C LEU A 104 -29.96 33.03 -11.34
N ASN A 105 -30.64 31.97 -11.80
CA ASN A 105 -32.08 31.81 -11.65
C ASN A 105 -32.44 30.32 -11.60
N PRO A 106 -32.25 29.66 -10.45
CA PRO A 106 -32.46 28.23 -10.35
C PRO A 106 -33.96 27.91 -10.33
N ALA A 107 -34.50 27.47 -11.48
CA ALA A 107 -35.84 26.93 -11.56
C ALA A 107 -35.81 25.43 -11.22
N TYR A 108 -36.11 25.10 -9.96
CA TYR A 108 -36.22 23.71 -9.53
C TYR A 108 -37.57 23.12 -9.95
N VAL A 109 -37.55 21.87 -10.38
CA VAL A 109 -38.75 21.11 -10.74
C VAL A 109 -38.97 20.04 -9.66
N GLY A 110 -40.20 19.92 -9.17
CA GLY A 110 -40.62 18.88 -8.24
C GLY A 110 -40.59 17.49 -8.88
N LEU A 111 -40.77 16.45 -8.06
CA LEU A 111 -40.82 15.06 -8.53
C LEU A 111 -41.97 14.84 -9.53
N ASP A 112 -43.05 15.60 -9.39
CA ASP A 112 -44.25 15.54 -10.24
C ASP A 112 -44.16 16.43 -11.49
N GLY A 113 -43.01 17.08 -11.75
CA GLY A 113 -42.80 17.93 -12.92
C GLY A 113 -43.28 19.38 -12.77
N GLU A 114 -43.85 19.74 -11.63
CA GLU A 114 -44.27 21.12 -11.35
C GLU A 114 -43.07 22.01 -10.98
N VAL A 115 -43.08 23.26 -11.43
CA VAL A 115 -42.04 24.24 -11.06
C VAL A 115 -42.23 24.61 -9.60
N LEU A 116 -41.19 24.37 -8.79
CA LEU A 116 -41.19 24.79 -7.38
C LEU A 116 -41.08 26.31 -7.32
N GLU A 117 -42.01 26.94 -6.60
CA GLU A 117 -41.91 28.37 -6.30
C GLU A 117 -40.67 28.68 -5.44
N ASN A 118 -40.25 29.94 -5.48
CA ASN A 118 -39.17 30.41 -4.62
C ASN A 118 -39.49 30.12 -3.15
N PRO A 119 -38.50 29.69 -2.34
CA PRO A 119 -38.73 29.42 -0.93
C PRO A 119 -39.28 30.67 -0.25
N GLN A 120 -40.48 30.56 0.30
CA GLN A 120 -41.10 31.66 1.02
C GLN A 120 -40.34 31.88 2.32
N THR A 121 -39.91 33.12 2.59
CA THR A 121 -39.32 33.45 3.88
C THR A 121 -40.32 33.15 4.99
N PRO A 122 -39.95 32.42 6.05
CA PRO A 122 -40.88 32.10 7.12
C PRO A 122 -41.41 33.39 7.76
N LEU A 123 -42.70 33.41 8.06
CA LEU A 123 -43.34 34.51 8.79
C LEU A 123 -42.78 34.54 10.21
N TYR A 124 -41.75 35.34 10.45
CA TYR A 124 -41.33 35.66 11.81
C TYR A 124 -42.38 36.58 12.44
N ARG A 125 -42.96 36.17 13.58
CA ARG A 125 -43.67 37.10 14.47
C ARG A 125 -42.63 38.13 14.94
N ALA A 126 -42.83 39.40 14.63
CA ALA A 126 -42.00 40.48 15.20
C ALA A 126 -41.95 40.32 16.73
N PRO A 127 -40.77 40.40 17.37
CA PRO A 127 -40.67 40.28 18.82
C PRO A 127 -41.60 41.32 19.46
N GLY A 128 -42.50 40.85 20.31
CA GLY A 128 -43.58 41.65 20.89
C GLY A 128 -43.02 42.89 21.59
N VAL A 129 -43.50 44.06 21.18
CA VAL A 129 -43.40 45.28 21.99
C VAL A 129 -44.14 44.97 23.29
N ALA A 130 -43.42 44.85 24.39
CA ALA A 130 -44.02 44.70 25.70
C ALA A 130 -44.80 45.98 26.02
N GLU A 131 -46.14 45.91 25.99
CA GLU A 131 -46.98 46.98 26.53
C GLU A 131 -46.79 47.03 28.05
N GLY A 132 -45.99 47.99 28.51
CA GLY A 132 -45.78 48.27 29.92
C GLY A 132 -47.11 48.66 30.57
N ARG A 133 -47.62 47.79 31.43
CA ARG A 133 -48.77 48.06 32.30
C ARG A 133 -48.37 49.16 33.31
N ALA A 134 -48.88 50.38 33.12
CA ALA A 134 -48.77 51.42 34.14
C ALA A 134 -49.62 51.02 35.36
N LEU A 135 -48.96 50.74 36.48
CA LEU A 135 -49.60 50.64 37.79
C LEU A 135 -49.99 52.05 38.24
N ALA A 136 -51.29 52.32 38.28
CA ALA A 136 -51.84 53.50 38.94
C ALA A 136 -51.65 53.36 40.45
N ALA A 137 -50.89 54.27 41.06
CA ALA A 137 -50.83 54.44 42.50
C ALA A 137 -52.06 55.23 42.97
N ALA A 138 -52.72 54.71 44.01
CA ALA A 138 -53.73 55.39 44.82
C ALA A 138 -53.06 56.35 45.81
#